data_AF-A0A2G8RK49-F1
#
_entry.id   AF-A0A2G8RK49-F1
#
_cell.length_a   1.000
_cell.length_b   1.000
_cell.length_c   1.000
_cell.angle_alpha   90.00
_cell.angle_beta   90.00
_cell.angle_gamma   90.00
#
_symmetry.space_group_name_H-M   'P 1'
#
loop_
_entity.id
_entity.type
_entity.pdbx_description
1 polymer ?
#
loop_
_entity_poly.entity_id
_entity_poly.type
_entity_poly.pdbx_seq_one_letter_code
_entity_poly.pdbx_strand_id
1 'polypeptide(L)'
;MNWVKIIHILCVMGWMTSIFAVPRALIFWKREYARLGEFGPLGDLTIRLYRFSAGLGVIALFTGLWLASSWGFPVWVWVKLCLVLALAAHYGWTGRMVLRGRRGIFTESDRFLRIFNEISVLAVIAILWVVVVKPF
;
A
#
# COMPACT_ATOMS: atom_id res chain seq x y z
N MET A 1 13.17 21.24 7.58
CA MET A 1 12.35 20.12 8.10
C MET A 1 10.92 20.10 7.57
N ASN A 2 10.20 21.23 7.50
CA ASN A 2 8.79 21.25 7.08
C ASN A 2 8.56 20.71 5.66
N TRP A 3 9.42 21.07 4.70
CA TRP A 3 9.34 20.55 3.33
C TRP A 3 9.46 19.02 3.26
N VAL A 4 10.37 18.40 4.03
CA VAL A 4 10.50 16.94 4.09
C VAL A 4 9.22 16.31 4.64
N LYS A 5 8.58 16.92 5.65
CA LYS A 5 7.28 16.46 6.16
C LYS A 5 6.18 16.57 5.11
N ILE A 6 6.12 17.68 4.35
CA ILE A 6 5.14 17.87 3.27
C ILE A 6 5.30 16.77 2.20
N ILE A 7 6.54 16.55 1.72
CA ILE A 7 6.84 15.52 0.73
C ILE A 7 6.52 14.13 1.28
N HIS A 8 6.89 13.85 2.53
CA HIS A 8 6.59 12.58 3.19
C HIS A 8 5.08 12.31 3.24
N ILE A 9 4.29 13.28 3.70
CA ILE A 9 2.84 13.14 3.82
C ILE A 9 2.20 12.94 2.44
N LEU A 10 2.61 13.72 1.43
CA LEU A 10 2.15 13.55 0.05
C LEU A 10 2.42 12.12 -0.45
N CYS A 11 3.63 11.62 -0.24
CA CYS A 11 4.04 10.29 -0.67
C CYS A 11 3.30 9.19 0.09
N VAL A 12 3.07 9.35 1.39
CA VAL A 12 2.26 8.42 2.19
C VAL A 12 0.82 8.38 1.69
N MET A 13 0.17 9.54 1.47
CA MET A 13 -1.18 9.60 0.93
C MET A 13 -1.27 8.91 -0.44
N GLY A 14 -0.31 9.20 -1.32
CA GLY A 14 -0.22 8.55 -2.62
C GLY A 14 0.05 7.04 -2.54
N TRP A 15 0.82 6.58 -1.57
CA TRP A 15 1.03 5.15 -1.32
C TRP A 15 -0.25 4.45 -0.81
N MET A 16 -1.01 5.12 0.07
CA MET A 16 -2.28 4.59 0.59
C MET A 16 -3.33 4.37 -0.51
N THR A 17 -3.30 5.16 -1.59
CA THR A 17 -4.25 4.98 -2.71
C THR A 17 -4.22 3.55 -3.26
N SER A 18 -3.04 2.99 -3.52
CA SER A 18 -2.94 1.63 -4.07
C SER A 18 -3.18 0.56 -3.02
N ILE A 19 -2.71 0.76 -1.77
CA ILE A 19 -2.94 -0.17 -0.67
C ILE A 19 -4.44 -0.46 -0.49
N PHE A 20 -5.28 0.57 -0.61
CA PHE A 20 -6.74 0.43 -0.43
C PHE A 20 -7.52 0.16 -1.71
N ALA A 21 -7.04 0.63 -2.87
CA ALA A 21 -7.78 0.49 -4.12
C ALA A 21 -7.45 -0.81 -4.86
N VAL A 22 -6.18 -1.25 -4.87
CA VAL A 22 -5.74 -2.35 -5.75
C VAL A 22 -6.37 -3.71 -5.39
N PRO A 23 -6.48 -4.12 -4.11
CA PRO A 23 -7.14 -5.38 -3.78
C PRO A 23 -8.58 -5.45 -4.29
N ARG A 24 -9.32 -4.32 -4.25
CA ARG A 24 -10.67 -4.21 -4.80
C ARG A 24 -10.67 -4.13 -6.33
N ALA A 25 -9.71 -3.40 -6.92
CA ALA A 25 -9.54 -3.32 -8.37
C ALA A 25 -9.27 -4.70 -8.98
N LEU A 26 -8.54 -5.60 -8.28
CA LEU A 26 -8.32 -6.99 -8.70
C LEU A 26 -9.63 -7.78 -8.84
N ILE A 27 -10.65 -7.51 -8.01
CA ILE A 27 -11.98 -8.13 -8.14
C ILE A 27 -12.64 -7.69 -9.44
N PHE A 28 -12.61 -6.38 -9.74
CA PHE A 28 -13.21 -5.84 -10.96
C PHE A 28 -12.44 -6.27 -12.21
N TRP A 29 -11.12 -6.29 -12.14
CA TRP A 29 -10.26 -6.77 -13.22
C TRP A 29 -10.48 -8.26 -13.50
N LYS A 30 -10.62 -9.10 -12.47
CA LYS A 30 -10.99 -10.52 -12.65
C LYS A 30 -12.31 -10.68 -13.42
N ARG A 31 -13.33 -9.87 -13.11
CA ARG A 31 -14.62 -9.88 -13.80
C ARG A 31 -14.52 -9.37 -15.24
N GLU A 32 -13.72 -8.33 -15.46
CA GLU A 32 -13.43 -7.82 -16.80
C GLU A 32 -12.74 -8.88 -17.66
N TYR A 33 -11.70 -9.52 -17.13
CA TYR A 33 -10.96 -10.56 -17.82
C TYR A 33 -11.85 -11.76 -18.16
N ALA A 34 -12.74 -12.18 -17.25
CA ALA A 34 -13.71 -13.23 -17.52
C ALA A 34 -14.71 -12.87 -18.63
N ARG A 35 -15.01 -11.58 -18.82
CA ARG A 35 -15.93 -11.08 -19.86
C ARG A 35 -15.23 -10.90 -21.21
N LEU A 36 -14.04 -10.32 -21.21
CA LEU A 36 -13.29 -10.00 -22.44
C LEU A 36 -12.49 -11.19 -22.97
N GLY A 37 -12.07 -12.11 -22.09
CA GLY A 37 -11.13 -13.19 -22.42
C GLY A 37 -9.69 -12.72 -22.58
N GLU A 38 -9.42 -11.43 -22.43
CA GLU A 38 -8.10 -10.81 -22.64
C GLU A 38 -7.81 -9.68 -21.65
N PHE A 39 -6.60 -9.14 -21.74
CA PHE A 39 -6.14 -8.06 -20.90
C PHE A 39 -6.84 -6.74 -21.25
N GLY A 40 -7.70 -6.25 -20.35
CA GLY A 40 -8.50 -5.05 -20.57
C GLY A 40 -7.99 -3.78 -19.87
N PRO A 41 -8.70 -2.65 -20.06
CA PRO A 41 -8.36 -1.35 -19.48
C PRO A 41 -8.27 -1.32 -17.95
N LEU A 42 -9.11 -2.09 -17.21
CA LEU A 42 -9.01 -2.15 -15.75
C LEU A 42 -7.70 -2.78 -15.30
N GLY A 43 -7.19 -3.76 -16.04
CA GLY A 43 -5.87 -4.33 -15.80
C GLY A 43 -4.75 -3.32 -15.95
N ASP A 44 -4.77 -2.54 -17.03
CA ASP A 44 -3.77 -1.49 -17.29
C ASP A 44 -3.79 -0.42 -16.18
N LEU A 45 -4.99 0.07 -15.84
CA LEU A 45 -5.18 1.04 -14.77
C LEU A 45 -4.66 0.50 -13.43
N THR A 46 -5.00 -0.75 -13.08
CA THR A 46 -4.60 -1.36 -11.80
C THR A 46 -3.08 -1.45 -11.69
N ILE A 47 -2.38 -1.82 -12.76
CA ILE A 47 -0.91 -1.93 -12.78
C ILE A 47 -0.26 -0.55 -12.71
N ARG A 48 -0.76 0.42 -13.49
CA ARG A 48 -0.22 1.79 -13.45
C ARG A 48 -0.39 2.41 -12.07
N LEU A 49 -1.56 2.22 -11.46
CA LEU A 49 -1.83 2.67 -10.09
C LEU A 49 -0.89 1.99 -9.09
N TYR A 50 -0.71 0.67 -9.18
CA TYR A 50 0.22 -0.06 -8.33
C TYR A 50 1.66 0.46 -8.48
N ARG A 51 2.17 0.60 -9.71
CA ARG A 51 3.54 1.06 -9.94
C ARG A 51 3.78 2.49 -9.49
N PHE A 52 2.84 3.39 -9.79
CA PHE A 52 2.92 4.80 -9.38
C PHE A 52 2.96 4.91 -7.86
N SER A 53 2.04 4.22 -7.19
CA SER A 53 1.92 4.24 -5.74
C SER A 53 3.09 3.56 -5.05
N ALA A 54 3.67 2.50 -5.63
CA ALA A 54 4.89 1.86 -5.14
C ALA A 54 6.08 2.84 -5.14
N GLY A 55 6.22 3.63 -6.22
CA GLY A 55 7.25 4.68 -6.29
C GLY A 55 7.11 5.72 -5.17
N LEU A 56 5.87 6.16 -4.90
CA LEU A 56 5.59 7.05 -3.77
C LEU A 56 5.87 6.38 -2.42
N GLY A 57 5.57 5.09 -2.26
CA GLY A 57 5.90 4.33 -1.06
C GLY A 57 7.40 4.30 -0.76
N VAL A 58 8.24 4.16 -1.79
CA VAL A 58 9.71 4.22 -1.65
C VAL A 58 10.16 5.60 -1.18
N ILE A 59 9.65 6.68 -1.79
CA ILE A 59 9.98 8.05 -1.38
C ILE A 59 9.49 8.31 0.06
N ALA A 60 8.30 7.81 0.42
CA ALA A 60 7.74 7.89 1.76
C ALA A 60 8.66 7.20 2.79
N LEU A 61 9.23 6.04 2.46
CA LEU A 61 10.15 5.33 3.33
C LEU A 61 11.43 6.15 3.58
N PHE A 62 12.09 6.64 2.52
CA PHE A 62 13.31 7.43 2.67
C PHE A 62 13.09 8.73 3.44
N THR A 63 12.03 9.47 3.10
CA THR A 63 11.67 10.71 3.81
C THR A 63 11.24 10.43 5.26
N GLY A 64 10.61 9.28 5.53
CA GLY A 64 10.25 8.84 6.87
C GLY A 64 11.47 8.51 7.73
N LEU A 65 12.46 7.81 7.16
CA LEU A 65 13.73 7.51 7.83
C LEU A 65 14.56 8.77 8.09
N TRP A 66 14.55 9.74 7.17
CA TRP A 66 15.18 11.04 7.41
C TRP A 66 14.51 11.75 8.61
N LEU A 67 13.19 11.83 8.64
CA LEU A 67 12.48 12.45 9.76
C LEU A 67 12.76 11.70 11.08
N ALA A 68 12.79 10.37 11.06
CA ALA A 68 13.14 9.54 12.20
C ALA A 68 14.55 9.83 12.74
N SER A 69 15.53 9.98 11.84
CA SER A 69 16.90 10.35 12.19
C SER A 69 16.96 11.74 12.84
N SER A 70 16.13 12.69 12.40
CA SER A 70 16.07 14.02 13.02
C SER A 70 15.49 14.02 14.45
N TRP A 71 14.76 12.95 14.81
CA TRP A 71 14.18 12.75 16.14
C TRP A 71 14.99 11.82 17.03
N GLY A 72 16.09 11.25 16.54
CA GLY A 72 16.91 10.31 17.31
C GLY A 72 16.29 8.93 17.52
N PHE A 73 15.34 8.51 16.66
CA PHE A 73 14.69 7.19 16.73
C PHE A 73 14.11 6.81 18.12
N PRO A 74 13.17 7.60 18.66
CA PRO A 74 12.46 7.22 19.89
C PRO A 74 11.69 5.91 19.71
N VAL A 75 11.32 5.26 20.81
CA VAL A 75 10.70 3.91 20.80
C VAL A 75 9.46 3.86 19.91
N TRP A 76 8.57 4.87 19.97
CA TRP A 76 7.40 4.94 19.09
C TRP A 76 7.74 4.94 17.59
N VAL A 77 8.90 5.48 17.19
CA VAL A 77 9.36 5.45 15.79
C VAL A 77 9.72 4.03 15.37
N TRP A 78 10.39 3.25 16.24
CA TRP A 78 10.68 1.84 15.96
C TRP A 78 9.42 1.01 15.83
N VAL A 79 8.44 1.22 16.72
CA VAL A 79 7.12 0.57 16.64
C VAL A 79 6.43 0.93 15.33
N LYS A 80 6.41 2.22 14.96
CA LYS A 80 5.85 2.69 13.69
C LYS A 80 6.55 2.02 12.50
N LEU A 81 7.89 1.96 12.50
CA LEU A 81 8.66 1.37 11.41
C LEU A 81 8.35 -0.12 11.25
N CYS A 82 8.22 -0.86 12.35
CA CYS A 82 7.81 -2.27 12.33
C CYS A 82 6.43 -2.44 11.66
N LEU A 83 5.45 -1.61 12.03
CA LEU A 83 4.11 -1.63 11.41
C LEU A 83 4.15 -1.24 9.93
N VAL A 84 4.95 -0.23 9.56
CA VAL A 84 5.12 0.19 8.16
C VAL A 84 5.80 -0.91 7.32
N LEU A 85 6.76 -1.65 7.89
CA LEU A 85 7.38 -2.81 7.23
C LEU A 85 6.38 -3.94 7.02
N ALA A 86 5.53 -4.23 8.01
CA ALA A 86 4.45 -5.21 7.86
C ALA A 86 3.46 -4.80 6.75
N LEU A 87 3.09 -3.51 6.71
CA LEU A 87 2.25 -2.96 5.65
C LEU A 87 2.94 -3.01 4.27
N ALA A 88 4.25 -2.77 4.21
CA ALA A 88 5.02 -2.90 2.97
C ALA A 88 5.10 -4.35 2.49
N ALA A 89 5.22 -5.32 3.38
CA ALA A 89 5.18 -6.74 3.03
C ALA A 89 3.80 -7.14 2.47
N HIS A 90 2.72 -6.66 3.11
CA HIS A 90 1.34 -6.82 2.61
C HIS A 90 1.17 -6.18 1.22
N TYR A 91 1.72 -4.98 1.02
CA TYR A 91 1.71 -4.31 -0.28
C TYR A 91 2.48 -5.11 -1.35
N GLY A 92 3.64 -5.67 -1.00
CA GLY A 92 4.39 -6.56 -1.90
C GLY A 92 3.61 -7.83 -2.28
N TRP A 93 2.84 -8.39 -1.35
CA TRP A 93 1.93 -9.51 -1.62
C TRP A 93 0.83 -9.13 -2.62
N THR A 94 0.30 -7.90 -2.51
CA THR A 94 -0.61 -7.33 -3.53
C THR A 94 0.06 -7.30 -4.90
N GLY A 95 1.33 -6.89 -4.97
CA GLY A 95 2.13 -6.93 -6.20
C GLY A 95 2.23 -8.31 -6.84
N ARG A 96 2.37 -9.37 -6.02
CA ARG A 96 2.33 -10.75 -6.50
C ARG A 96 0.98 -11.11 -7.14
N MET A 97 -0.13 -10.64 -6.58
CA MET A 97 -1.47 -10.83 -7.17
C MET A 97 -1.60 -10.06 -8.48
N VAL A 98 -1.14 -8.82 -8.54
CA VAL A 98 -1.16 -7.99 -9.76
C VAL A 98 -0.35 -8.65 -10.88
N LEU A 99 0.84 -9.18 -10.56
CA LEU A 99 1.69 -9.85 -11.55
C LEU A 99 1.07 -11.15 -12.06
N ARG A 100 0.35 -11.90 -11.21
CA ARG A 100 -0.43 -13.09 -11.64
C ARG A 100 -1.62 -12.68 -12.50
N GLY A 101 -2.33 -11.61 -12.13
CA GLY A 101 -3.44 -11.06 -12.91
C GLY A 101 -3.03 -10.65 -14.32
N ARG A 102 -1.80 -10.16 -14.52
CA ARG A 102 -1.25 -9.90 -15.87
C ARG A 102 -1.22 -11.12 -16.78
N ARG A 103 -1.12 -12.32 -16.20
CA ARG A 103 -1.11 -13.60 -16.90
C ARG A 103 -2.50 -14.24 -16.97
N GLY A 104 -3.56 -13.51 -16.58
CA GLY A 104 -4.93 -14.04 -16.50
C GLY A 104 -5.18 -14.96 -15.30
N ILE A 105 -4.25 -15.04 -14.34
CA ILE A 105 -4.35 -15.97 -13.21
C ILE A 105 -4.93 -15.26 -11.99
N PHE A 106 -6.17 -15.59 -11.64
CA PHE A 106 -6.88 -15.06 -10.47
C PHE A 106 -7.32 -16.19 -9.53
N THR A 107 -6.46 -16.54 -8.57
CA THR A 107 -6.73 -17.62 -7.59
C THR A 107 -7.58 -17.19 -6.42
N GLU A 108 -7.61 -15.89 -6.10
CA GLU A 108 -8.26 -15.40 -4.90
C GLU A 108 -9.77 -15.21 -5.08
N SER A 109 -10.51 -15.49 -4.01
CA SER A 109 -11.94 -15.21 -3.93
C SER A 109 -12.21 -13.73 -3.67
N ASP A 110 -13.37 -13.24 -4.11
CA ASP A 110 -13.79 -11.86 -3.87
C ASP A 110 -13.85 -11.54 -2.37
N ARG A 111 -14.27 -12.51 -1.53
CA ARG A 111 -14.30 -12.37 -0.07
C ARG A 111 -12.89 -12.24 0.51
N PHE A 112 -11.95 -13.06 0.05
CA PHE A 112 -10.55 -12.97 0.49
C PHE A 112 -9.98 -11.58 0.18
N LEU A 113 -10.16 -11.06 -1.04
CA LEU A 113 -9.62 -9.75 -1.43
C LEU A 113 -10.23 -8.59 -0.64
N ARG A 114 -11.49 -8.69 -0.21
CA ARG A 114 -12.13 -7.71 0.69
C ARG A 114 -11.52 -7.73 2.09
N ILE A 115 -11.39 -8.92 2.69
CA ILE A 115 -10.79 -9.09 4.01
C ILE A 115 -9.32 -8.65 3.98
N PHE A 116 -8.59 -9.02 2.94
CA PHE A 116 -7.20 -8.63 2.72
C PHE A 116 -7.03 -7.11 2.70
N ASN A 117 -7.99 -6.40 2.10
CA ASN A 117 -8.03 -4.93 2.13
C ASN A 117 -8.36 -4.36 3.52
N GLU A 118 -9.27 -4.98 4.26
CA GLU A 118 -9.63 -4.55 5.63
C GLU A 118 -8.44 -4.68 6.58
N ILE A 119 -7.61 -5.71 6.42
CA ILE A 119 -6.35 -5.86 7.17
C ILE A 119 -5.44 -4.64 6.93
N SER A 120 -5.35 -4.13 5.71
CA SER A 120 -4.59 -2.90 5.42
C SER A 120 -5.14 -1.70 6.20
N VAL A 121 -6.46 -1.58 6.30
CA VAL A 121 -7.11 -0.47 7.02
C VAL A 121 -6.77 -0.55 8.50
N LEU A 122 -6.86 -1.73 9.10
CA LEU A 122 -6.49 -1.95 10.50
C LEU A 122 -5.01 -1.63 10.76
N ALA A 123 -4.12 -2.06 9.86
CA ALA A 123 -2.70 -1.73 9.95
C ALA A 123 -2.45 -0.20 9.90
N VAL A 124 -3.16 0.51 9.02
CA VAL A 124 -3.05 1.97 8.92
C VAL A 124 -3.61 2.66 10.17
N ILE A 125 -4.72 2.19 10.74
CA ILE A 125 -5.24 2.70 12.01
C ILE A 125 -4.20 2.55 13.13
N ALA A 126 -3.54 1.40 13.22
CA ALA A 126 -2.48 1.18 14.20
C ALA A 126 -1.29 2.13 13.99
N ILE A 127 -0.84 2.32 12.74
CA ILE A 127 0.24 3.27 12.39
C ILE A 127 -0.16 4.71 12.79
N LEU A 128 -1.39 5.12 12.49
CA LEU A 128 -1.90 6.45 12.83
C LEU A 128 -1.94 6.66 14.34
N TRP A 129 -2.42 5.66 15.09
CA TRP A 129 -2.44 5.71 16.55
C TRP A 129 -1.02 5.92 17.12
N VAL A 130 -0.03 5.17 16.64
CA VAL A 130 1.38 5.33 17.08
C VAL A 130 1.91 6.73 16.76
N VAL A 131 1.60 7.29 15.60
CA VAL A 131 2.10 8.63 15.19
C VAL A 131 1.42 9.78 15.94
N VAL A 132 0.13 9.63 16.24
CA VAL A 132 -0.67 10.67 16.91
C VAL A 132 -0.42 10.65 18.41
N VAL A 133 -0.51 9.48 19.03
CA VAL A 133 -0.35 9.31 20.49
C VAL A 133 1.12 9.37 20.89
N LYS A 134 2.02 8.91 20.01
CA LYS A 134 3.47 8.75 20.30
C LYS A 134 3.68 8.04 21.64
N PRO A 135 3.12 6.82 21.77
CA PRO A 135 3.26 6.08 23.01
C PRO A 135 4.75 5.73 23.18
N PHE A 136 5.29 5.95 24.37
CA PHE A 136 6.69 5.66 24.74
C PHE A 136 7.74 6.65 24.19
#